data_AF-A0A6A8FC71-F1
#
_entry.id   AF-A0A6A8FC71-F1
#
_cell.length_a   1.000
_cell.length_b   1.000
_cell.length_c   1.000
_cell.angle_alpha   90.00
_cell.angle_beta   90.00
_cell.angle_gamma   90.00
#
_symmetry.space_group_name_H-M   'P 1'
#
loop_
_entity.id
_entity.type
_entity.pdbx_description
1 polymer ?
#
loop_
_entity_poly.entity_id
_entity_poly.type
_entity_poly.pdbx_seq_one_letter_code
_entity_poly.pdbx_strand_id
1 'polypeptide(L)'
;MGSVVIINNKPYKFNNFEKEIMAKRGINAGIVSKRVRGCWEFSEALDAPYGMHLKEYREMKQMEKIKQARLERELERERKKEAELRRKKPHLFNVPQKHPRGRYACYLMENDIFVKVKK
;
A
#
# COMPACT_ATOMS: atom_id res chain seq x y z
N MET A 1 -30.72 -7.43 -17.81
CA MET A 1 -31.55 -7.62 -16.60
C MET A 1 -30.65 -7.63 -15.38
N GLY A 2 -30.94 -6.86 -14.33
CA GLY A 2 -30.14 -6.91 -13.10
C GLY A 2 -30.45 -8.19 -12.35
N SER A 3 -29.45 -9.03 -12.09
CA SER A 3 -29.62 -10.24 -11.28
C SER A 3 -29.95 -9.85 -9.84
N VAL A 4 -31.22 -10.04 -9.44
CA VAL A 4 -31.65 -9.93 -8.04
C VAL A 4 -31.17 -11.19 -7.33
N VAL A 5 -30.46 -11.02 -6.21
CA VAL A 5 -29.93 -12.14 -5.42
C VAL A 5 -30.47 -12.04 -4.00
N ILE A 6 -30.75 -13.20 -3.39
CA ILE A 6 -31.20 -13.24 -1.99
C ILE A 6 -29.98 -13.18 -1.07
N ILE A 7 -29.98 -12.19 -0.18
CA ILE A 7 -28.98 -11.99 0.87
C ILE A 7 -29.76 -11.84 2.18
N ASN A 8 -29.47 -12.67 3.19
CA ASN A 8 -30.16 -12.67 4.48
C ASN A 8 -31.70 -12.70 4.34
N ASN A 9 -32.21 -13.58 3.47
CA ASN A 9 -33.63 -13.73 3.14
C ASN A 9 -34.31 -12.49 2.54
N LYS A 10 -33.53 -11.48 2.11
CA LYS A 10 -34.04 -10.28 1.42
C LYS A 10 -33.53 -10.23 -0.01
N PRO A 11 -34.37 -9.86 -0.99
CA PRO A 11 -33.91 -9.61 -2.34
C PRO A 11 -33.01 -8.38 -2.35
N TYR A 12 -31.82 -8.54 -2.92
CA TYR A 12 -30.81 -7.51 -3.03
C TYR A 12 -30.44 -7.28 -4.50
N LYS A 13 -30.31 -6.01 -4.88
CA LYS A 13 -29.94 -5.59 -6.23
C LYS A 13 -28.66 -4.74 -6.14
N PHE A 14 -27.59 -5.25 -6.73
CA PHE A 14 -26.30 -4.57 -6.74
C PHE A 14 -26.34 -3.27 -7.54
N ASN A 15 -25.73 -2.23 -6.98
CA ASN A 15 -25.49 -0.96 -7.66
C ASN A 15 -24.37 -1.10 -8.72
N ASN A 16 -24.21 -0.12 -9.60
CA ASN A 16 -23.15 -0.11 -10.63
C ASN A 16 -21.74 -0.13 -10.01
N PHE A 17 -21.53 0.58 -8.90
CA PHE A 17 -20.27 0.58 -8.17
C PHE A 17 -19.90 -0.81 -7.63
N GLU A 18 -20.86 -1.50 -7.02
CA GLU A 18 -20.63 -2.84 -6.48
C GLU A 18 -20.34 -3.84 -7.59
N LYS A 19 -21.02 -3.73 -8.74
CA LYS A 19 -20.73 -4.52 -9.93
C LYS A 19 -19.32 -4.27 -10.45
N GLU A 20 -18.83 -3.04 -10.39
CA GLU A 20 -17.46 -2.70 -10.79
C GLU A 20 -16.43 -3.34 -9.85
N ILE A 21 -16.65 -3.27 -8.54
CA ILE A 21 -15.81 -3.98 -7.55
C ILE A 21 -15.82 -5.48 -7.84
N MET A 22 -17.01 -6.04 -8.04
CA MET A 22 -17.17 -7.46 -8.33
C MET A 22 -16.44 -7.88 -9.60
N ALA A 23 -16.53 -7.08 -10.67
CA ALA A 23 -15.80 -7.30 -11.92
C ALA A 23 -14.29 -7.24 -11.71
N LYS A 24 -13.80 -6.25 -10.97
CA LYS A 24 -12.37 -6.09 -10.64
C LYS A 24 -11.82 -7.26 -9.82
N ARG A 25 -12.62 -7.82 -8.92
CA ARG A 25 -12.26 -8.97 -8.07
C ARG A 25 -12.54 -10.33 -8.72
N GLY A 26 -13.16 -10.35 -9.91
CA GLY A 26 -13.52 -11.58 -10.62
C GLY A 26 -14.61 -12.40 -9.91
N ILE A 27 -15.51 -11.75 -9.17
CA ILE A 27 -16.60 -12.40 -8.42
C ILE A 27 -17.97 -12.09 -9.02
N ASN A 28 -18.93 -12.98 -8.80
CA ASN A 28 -20.31 -12.81 -9.25
C ASN A 28 -21.27 -12.67 -8.06
N ALA A 29 -22.51 -12.27 -8.35
CA ALA A 29 -23.52 -11.99 -7.33
C ALA A 29 -23.88 -13.23 -6.48
N GLY A 30 -23.82 -14.42 -7.09
CA GLY A 30 -24.02 -15.69 -6.40
C GLY A 30 -22.91 -16.01 -5.40
N ILE A 31 -21.65 -15.70 -5.73
CA ILE A 31 -20.50 -15.85 -4.83
C ILE A 31 -20.67 -14.94 -3.62
N VAL A 32 -21.03 -13.68 -3.82
CA VAL A 32 -21.27 -12.73 -2.72
C VAL A 32 -22.36 -13.26 -1.78
N SER A 33 -23.49 -13.75 -2.32
CA SER A 33 -24.54 -14.37 -1.49
C SER A 33 -24.08 -15.62 -0.74
N LYS A 34 -23.26 -16.49 -1.35
CA LYS A 34 -22.68 -17.65 -0.67
C LYS A 34 -21.75 -17.23 0.48
N ARG A 35 -20.95 -16.18 0.27
CA ARG A 35 -20.06 -15.62 1.31
C ARG A 35 -20.84 -15.07 2.49
N VAL A 36 -21.85 -14.24 2.25
CA VAL A 36 -22.67 -13.68 3.33
C VAL A 36 -23.36 -14.80 4.13
N ARG A 37 -23.85 -15.85 3.44
CA ARG A 37 -24.35 -17.07 4.11
C ARG A 37 -23.29 -17.80 4.93
N GLY A 38 -22.03 -17.75 4.51
CA GLY A 38 -20.87 -18.28 5.22
C GLY A 38 -20.29 -17.33 6.29
N CYS A 39 -21.11 -16.44 6.86
CA CYS A 39 -20.73 -15.50 7.92
C CYS A 39 -19.70 -14.44 7.53
N TRP A 40 -19.57 -14.13 6.24
CA TRP A 40 -18.84 -12.94 5.81
C TRP A 40 -19.69 -11.70 6.05
N GLU A 41 -19.05 -10.61 6.47
CA GLU A 41 -19.69 -9.31 6.41
C GLU A 41 -19.83 -8.89 4.92
N PHE A 42 -20.86 -8.10 4.59
CA PHE A 42 -21.19 -7.81 3.20
C PHE A 42 -20.07 -7.07 2.46
N SER A 43 -19.41 -6.11 3.13
CA SER A 43 -18.27 -5.40 2.56
C SER A 43 -17.07 -6.33 2.37
N GLU A 44 -16.79 -7.22 3.33
CA GLU A 44 -15.75 -8.26 3.18
C GLU A 44 -16.06 -9.20 2.00
N ALA A 45 -17.32 -9.59 1.84
CA ALA A 45 -17.76 -10.48 0.78
C ALA A 45 -17.60 -9.88 -0.63
N LEU A 46 -17.68 -8.55 -0.75
CA LEU A 46 -17.45 -7.80 -1.99
C LEU A 46 -15.97 -7.57 -2.27
N ASP A 47 -15.17 -7.21 -1.26
CA ASP A 47 -13.76 -6.86 -1.47
C ASP A 47 -12.87 -8.08 -1.73
N ALA A 48 -13.18 -9.23 -1.12
CA ALA A 48 -12.30 -10.39 -1.22
C ALA A 48 -12.23 -11.00 -2.63
N PRO A 49 -11.03 -11.39 -3.10
CA PRO A 49 -10.85 -12.02 -4.42
C PRO A 49 -11.47 -13.41 -4.47
N TYR A 50 -11.76 -13.92 -5.68
CA TYR A 50 -12.29 -15.27 -5.85
C TYR A 50 -11.41 -16.34 -5.19
N GLY A 51 -12.04 -17.35 -4.57
CA GLY A 51 -11.35 -18.50 -3.97
C GLY A 51 -10.73 -18.29 -2.59
N MET A 52 -10.70 -17.08 -2.06
CA MET A 52 -10.13 -16.80 -0.73
C MET A 52 -11.06 -17.18 0.42
N HIS A 53 -10.50 -17.77 1.49
CA HIS A 53 -11.24 -18.06 2.72
C HIS A 53 -11.34 -16.84 3.65
N LEU A 54 -12.38 -16.78 4.51
CA LEU A 54 -12.62 -15.64 5.40
C LEU A 54 -11.45 -15.39 6.36
N LYS A 55 -10.89 -16.46 6.92
CA LYS A 55 -9.75 -16.40 7.84
C LYS A 55 -8.53 -15.80 7.16
N GLU A 56 -8.17 -16.31 5.98
CA GLU A 56 -7.05 -15.82 5.17
C GLU A 56 -7.23 -14.36 4.79
N TYR A 57 -8.44 -13.97 4.37
CA TYR A 57 -8.76 -12.59 4.03
C TYR A 57 -8.55 -11.64 5.22
N ARG A 58 -9.05 -12.00 6.41
CA ARG A 58 -8.88 -11.19 7.62
C ARG A 58 -7.43 -11.11 8.07
N GLU A 59 -6.69 -12.22 8.01
CA GLU A 59 -5.25 -12.24 8.30
C GLU A 59 -4.47 -11.34 7.33
N MET A 60 -4.76 -11.43 6.03
CA MET A 60 -4.17 -10.57 5.01
C MET A 60 -4.44 -9.09 5.29
N LYS A 61 -5.69 -8.72 5.58
CA LYS A 61 -6.05 -7.33 5.92
C LYS A 61 -5.37 -6.83 7.19
N GLN A 62 -5.23 -7.70 8.20
CA GLN A 62 -4.51 -7.36 9.43
C GLN A 62 -3.02 -7.11 9.14
N MET A 63 -2.40 -7.95 8.31
CA MET A 63 -1.01 -7.78 7.90
C MET A 63 -0.79 -6.51 7.05
N GLU A 64 -1.71 -6.20 6.13
CA GLU A 64 -1.70 -4.94 5.38
C GLU A 64 -1.72 -3.73 6.32
N LYS A 65 -2.60 -3.74 7.33
CA LYS A 65 -2.70 -2.67 8.33
C LYS A 65 -1.41 -2.50 9.14
N ILE A 66 -0.79 -3.61 9.57
CA ILE A 66 0.50 -3.57 10.28
C ILE A 66 1.60 -3.00 9.38
N LYS A 67 1.65 -3.43 8.12
CA LYS A 67 2.64 -2.95 7.14
C LYS A 67 2.49 -1.46 6.88
N GLN A 68 1.26 -0.98 6.71
CA GLN A 68 0.97 0.45 6.54
C GLN A 68 1.40 1.26 7.77
N ALA A 69 1.04 0.81 8.99
CA ALA A 69 1.45 1.49 10.22
C ALA A 69 2.97 1.53 10.40
N ARG A 70 3.68 0.48 9.98
CA ARG A 70 5.15 0.46 10.00
C ARG A 70 5.74 1.48 9.02
N LEU A 71 5.23 1.51 7.79
CA LEU A 71 5.66 2.45 6.76
C LEU A 71 5.44 3.90 7.20
N GLU A 72 4.29 4.19 7.78
CA GLU A 72 3.96 5.52 8.30
C GLU A 72 4.93 5.97 9.40
N ARG A 73 5.26 5.08 10.34
CA ARG A 73 6.28 5.37 11.38
C ARG A 73 7.67 5.57 10.82
N GLU A 74 8.04 4.85 9.76
CA GLU A 74 9.33 5.04 9.08
C GLU A 74 9.39 6.41 8.41
N LEU A 75 8.34 6.79 7.67
CA LEU A 75 8.23 8.11 7.05
C LEU A 75 8.24 9.23 8.09
N GLU A 76 7.55 9.05 9.22
CA GLU A 76 7.55 10.03 10.31
C GLU A 76 8.95 10.19 10.92
N ARG A 77 9.68 9.09 11.12
CA ARG A 77 11.08 9.12 11.60
C ARG A 77 11.99 9.86 10.64
N GLU A 78 11.87 9.62 9.34
CA GLU A 78 12.66 10.32 8.33
C GLU A 78 12.34 11.82 8.30
N ARG A 79 11.05 12.20 8.34
CA ARG A 79 10.63 13.61 8.44
C ARG A 79 11.20 14.30 9.68
N LYS A 80 11.18 13.61 10.83
CA LYS A 80 11.75 14.14 12.09
C LYS A 80 13.27 14.34 11.99
N LYS A 81 14.00 13.35 11.46
CA LYS A 81 15.45 13.47 11.23
C LYS A 81 15.79 14.62 10.30
N GLU A 82 15.05 14.77 9.20
CA GLU A 82 15.27 15.85 8.24
C GLU A 82 15.01 17.22 8.88
N ALA A 83 13.89 17.38 9.60
CA ALA A 83 13.57 18.62 10.30
C ALA A 83 14.63 18.96 11.36
N GLU A 84 15.10 17.95 12.10
CA GLU A 84 16.17 18.13 13.07
C GLU A 84 17.50 18.52 12.41
N LEU A 85 17.84 17.91 11.27
CA LEU A 85 19.04 18.25 10.50
C LEU A 85 18.98 19.69 9.97
N ARG A 86 17.83 20.10 9.43
CA ARG A 86 17.59 21.50 9.00
C ARG A 86 17.70 22.47 10.16
N ARG A 87 17.18 22.12 11.34
CA ARG A 87 17.28 22.96 12.55
C ARG A 87 18.71 23.07 13.07
N LYS A 88 19.44 21.95 13.18
CA LYS A 88 20.80 21.91 13.73
C LYS A 88 21.85 22.43 12.76
N LYS A 89 21.66 22.21 11.46
CA LYS A 89 22.62 22.56 10.40
C LYS A 89 21.90 23.28 9.25
N PRO A 90 21.32 24.47 9.48
CA PRO A 90 20.58 25.20 8.45
C PRO A 90 21.46 25.63 7.28
N HIS A 91 22.75 25.89 7.55
CA HIS A 91 23.74 26.27 6.53
C HIS A 91 23.95 25.20 5.45
N LEU A 92 23.70 23.92 5.74
CA LEU A 92 23.78 22.85 4.73
C LEU A 92 22.70 22.97 3.66
N PHE A 93 21.61 23.68 3.94
CA PHE A 93 20.46 23.82 3.02
C PHE A 93 20.36 25.23 2.43
N ASN A 94 20.73 26.25 3.20
CA ASN A 94 20.54 27.65 2.83
C ASN A 94 21.74 28.26 2.12
N VAL A 95 22.95 27.72 2.33
CA VAL A 95 24.18 28.30 1.78
C VAL A 95 24.62 27.51 0.55
N PRO A 96 24.66 28.12 -0.65
CA PRO A 96 25.14 27.45 -1.84
C PRO A 96 26.63 27.13 -1.69
N GLN A 97 27.04 25.96 -2.17
CA GLN A 97 28.45 25.58 -2.18
C GLN A 97 29.21 26.51 -3.15
N LYS A 98 30.16 27.31 -2.63
CA LYS A 98 30.92 28.30 -3.41
C LYS A 98 31.72 27.70 -4.57
N HIS A 99 32.25 26.49 -4.39
CA HIS A 99 33.06 25.81 -5.38
C HIS A 99 32.44 24.46 -5.76
N PRO A 100 32.25 24.18 -7.05
CA PRO A 100 31.78 22.89 -7.49
C PRO A 100 32.85 21.83 -7.21
N ARG A 101 32.43 20.56 -7.17
CA ARG A 101 33.37 19.44 -7.11
C ARG A 101 34.26 19.45 -8.37
N GLY A 102 35.55 19.23 -8.18
CA GLY A 102 36.50 19.10 -9.28
C GLY A 102 36.19 17.87 -10.14
N ARG A 103 36.62 17.88 -11.41
CA ARG A 103 36.36 16.79 -12.38
C ARG A 103 36.75 15.41 -11.86
N TYR A 104 37.93 15.32 -11.23
CA TYR A 104 38.41 14.09 -10.62
C TYR A 104 37.55 13.61 -9.45
N ALA A 105 37.08 14.53 -8.61
CA ALA A 105 36.19 14.19 -7.50
C ALA A 105 34.80 13.74 -7.98
N CYS A 106 34.26 14.35 -9.05
CA CYS A 106 33.04 13.87 -9.69
C CYS A 106 33.24 12.45 -10.26
N TYR A 107 34.34 12.21 -10.98
CA TYR A 107 34.67 10.90 -11.52
C TYR A 107 34.74 9.83 -10.43
N LEU A 108 35.40 10.11 -9.30
CA LEU A 108 35.47 9.19 -8.17
C LEU A 108 34.10 8.95 -7.54
N MET A 109 33.27 9.98 -7.36
CA MET A 109 31.91 9.81 -6.83
C MET A 109 31.01 8.96 -7.74
N GLU A 110 31.21 9.05 -9.06
CA GLU A 110 30.45 8.28 -10.05
C GLU A 110 30.93 6.83 -10.17
N ASN A 111 32.24 6.60 -10.18
CA ASN A 111 32.82 5.31 -10.56
C ASN A 111 33.43 4.51 -9.39
N ASP A 112 33.87 5.19 -8.32
CA ASP A 112 34.74 4.67 -7.27
C ASP A 112 34.41 5.27 -5.88
N ILE A 113 33.13 5.52 -5.58
CA ILE A 113 32.73 6.16 -4.32
C ILE A 113 33.05 5.29 -3.09
N PHE A 114 33.07 3.97 -3.28
CA PHE A 114 33.48 3.00 -2.28
C PHE A 114 34.74 2.28 -2.73
N VAL A 115 35.64 2.01 -1.79
CA VAL A 115 36.90 1.30 -2.05
C VAL A 115 36.60 -0.10 -2.56
N LYS A 116 37.10 -0.42 -3.76
CA LYS A 116 37.03 -1.78 -4.32
C LYS A 116 38.05 -2.66 -3.58
N VAL A 117 37.54 -3.55 -2.73
CA VAL A 117 38.39 -4.53 -2.04
C VAL A 117 38.97 -5.47 -3.09
N LYS A 118 40.29 -5.50 -3.23
CA LYS A 118 40.98 -6.44 -4.13
C LYS A 118 40.86 -7.84 -3.53
N LYS A 119 40.33 -8.77 -4.32
CA LYS A 119 40.30 -10.20 -3.96
C LYS A 119 41.71 -10.78 -3.94
#